data_AF-A0AA88QB50-F1
#
_entry.id   AF-A0AA88QB50-F1
#
_cell.length_a   1.000
_cell.length_b   1.000
_cell.length_c   1.000
_cell.angle_alpha   90.00
_cell.angle_beta   90.00
_cell.angle_gamma   90.00
#
_symmetry.space_group_name_H-M   'P 1'
#
loop_
_entity.id
_entity.type
_entity.pdbx_description
1 polymer ?
#
loop_
_entity_poly.entity_id
_entity_poly.type
_entity_poly.pdbx_seq_one_letter_code
_entity_poly.pdbx_strand_id
1 'polypeptide(L)'
;MIEEIEVDQAMAAEDTDMSKKDKVNWDHTPIKNKNTKRSKVLDDHAKNEKLRDVHAKEDTVAVLRAIQELTQKMDDQTQRFIRFEKQINANSSAIDKNKKDITELQSQVVLLKKENAFLKSACDEHARYKRRWNLRLTGLPEKDEENVRETVIGILTRIIPVSVERLRDNVDTEARRRGKRAYLKEGYALIDNKRVDPD
;
A
#
# COMPACT_ATOMS: atom_id res chain seq x y z
N MET A 1 24.82 -13.58 9.06
CA MET A 1 24.05 -12.61 9.86
C MET A 1 23.17 -11.82 8.90
N ILE A 2 21.96 -12.30 8.69
CA ILE A 2 20.85 -11.53 8.13
C ILE A 2 19.69 -11.85 9.05
N GLU A 3 19.14 -10.81 9.67
CA GLU A 3 18.05 -10.87 10.62
C GLU A 3 16.79 -11.45 9.97
N GLU A 4 16.26 -12.50 10.58
CA GLU A 4 14.94 -13.05 10.30
C GLU A 4 13.88 -12.06 10.78
N ILE A 5 12.98 -11.65 9.89
CA ILE A 5 11.78 -10.91 10.26
C ILE A 5 10.70 -11.96 10.49
N GLU A 6 10.56 -12.41 11.74
CA GLU A 6 9.38 -13.09 12.25
C GLU A 6 8.20 -12.11 12.18
N VAL A 7 7.18 -12.46 11.39
CA VAL A 7 5.87 -11.81 11.44
C VAL A 7 4.97 -12.71 12.29
N ASP A 8 5.10 -12.57 13.61
CA ASP A 8 4.13 -13.07 14.57
C ASP A 8 2.94 -12.13 14.60
N GLN A 9 1.82 -12.56 14.01
CA GLN A 9 0.51 -11.99 14.33
C GLN A 9 -0.19 -12.87 15.36
N ALA A 10 0.05 -12.52 16.62
CA ALA A 10 -0.79 -12.90 17.74
C ALA A 10 -2.21 -12.35 17.54
N MET A 11 -3.18 -13.24 17.27
CA MET A 11 -4.59 -12.94 17.49
C MET A 11 -4.95 -13.24 18.95
N ALA A 12 -4.64 -12.27 19.81
CA ALA A 12 -5.28 -12.13 21.11
C ALA A 12 -6.04 -10.79 21.10
N ALA A 13 -7.36 -10.88 21.06
CA ALA A 13 -8.27 -9.79 21.40
C ALA A 13 -9.46 -10.48 22.10
N GLU A 14 -9.40 -10.54 23.44
CA GLU A 14 -10.03 -9.55 24.32
C GLU A 14 -11.55 -9.76 24.38
N ASP A 15 -11.93 -10.67 25.28
CA ASP A 15 -13.20 -10.63 25.99
C ASP A 15 -13.33 -9.26 26.67
N THR A 16 -13.93 -8.32 25.94
CA THR A 16 -14.39 -7.06 26.51
C THR A 16 -15.83 -7.25 26.97
N ASP A 17 -15.93 -7.49 28.27
CA ASP A 17 -17.11 -7.35 29.12
C ASP A 17 -17.86 -6.07 28.76
N MET A 18 -18.89 -6.22 27.91
CA MET A 18 -19.81 -5.15 27.55
C MET A 18 -20.68 -4.85 28.77
N SER A 19 -20.18 -3.90 29.56
CA SER A 19 -20.84 -3.18 30.63
C SER A 19 -22.36 -3.11 30.44
N LYS A 20 -23.10 -3.67 31.40
CA LYS A 20 -24.54 -3.46 31.61
C LYS A 20 -24.82 -1.97 31.86
N LYS A 21 -24.79 -1.14 30.82
CA LYS A 21 -25.02 0.30 30.97
C LYS A 21 -25.43 1.06 29.70
N ASP A 22 -26.03 0.40 28.71
CA ASP A 22 -26.85 1.11 27.73
C ASP A 22 -28.33 0.89 28.04
N LYS A 23 -28.84 1.91 28.72
CA LYS A 23 -30.16 2.05 29.30
C LYS A 23 -31.20 2.02 28.17
N VAL A 24 -31.88 0.89 28.08
CA VAL A 24 -33.34 0.76 27.95
C VAL A 24 -34.05 2.12 28.14
N ASN A 25 -34.38 2.81 27.05
CA ASN A 25 -35.30 3.95 27.10
C ASN A 25 -36.73 3.42 26.99
N TRP A 26 -37.27 3.01 28.13
CA TRP A 26 -38.70 2.78 28.32
C TRP A 26 -39.32 4.12 28.71
N ASP A 27 -39.64 4.96 27.72
CA ASP A 27 -40.51 6.12 27.94
C ASP A 27 -41.96 5.63 28.15
N HIS A 28 -42.19 4.98 29.29
CA HIS A 28 -43.51 4.76 29.86
C HIS A 28 -43.82 5.94 30.77
N THR A 29 -44.39 7.00 30.19
CA THR A 29 -44.99 8.06 31.00
C THR A 29 -46.33 7.55 31.54
N PRO A 30 -46.55 7.39 32.86
CA PRO A 30 -47.83 6.95 33.39
C PRO A 30 -48.80 8.14 33.37
N ILE A 31 -49.77 8.13 32.46
CA ILE A 31 -50.85 9.11 32.47
C ILE A 31 -51.81 8.75 33.61
N LYS A 32 -51.85 9.59 34.65
CA LYS A 32 -52.89 9.54 35.69
C LYS A 32 -54.25 9.77 35.04
N ASN A 33 -55.15 8.78 35.08
CA ASN A 33 -56.55 9.02 34.72
C ASN A 33 -57.40 9.31 35.98
N LYS A 34 -58.16 10.39 35.90
CA LYS A 34 -59.00 10.93 36.99
C LYS A 34 -60.25 10.07 37.13
N ASN A 35 -60.43 9.48 38.30
CA ASN A 35 -61.73 8.96 38.71
C ASN A 35 -62.77 10.09 38.76
N THR A 36 -63.80 10.00 37.93
CA THR A 36 -65.06 10.75 38.12
C THR A 36 -66.23 9.77 38.21
N LYS A 37 -66.82 9.69 39.40
CA LYS A 37 -68.09 9.01 39.69
C LYS A 37 -69.27 9.84 39.16
N ARG A 38 -70.26 9.18 38.53
CA ARG A 38 -71.74 9.32 38.69
C ARG A 38 -72.41 8.57 37.52
N SER A 39 -73.07 7.43 37.75
CA SER A 39 -74.48 7.24 38.15
C SER A 39 -75.51 7.68 37.10
N LYS A 40 -76.06 6.72 36.36
CA LYS A 40 -77.51 6.39 36.26
C LYS A 40 -77.70 5.44 35.07
N VAL A 41 -77.94 4.18 35.38
CA VAL A 41 -78.56 3.23 34.45
C VAL A 41 -80.02 3.66 34.33
N LEU A 42 -80.51 3.87 33.11
CA LEU A 42 -81.82 3.48 32.59
C LEU A 42 -81.95 4.03 31.15
N ASP A 43 -82.32 3.14 30.23
CA ASP A 43 -82.76 3.34 28.84
C ASP A 43 -81.76 3.82 27.78
N ASP A 44 -80.95 2.92 27.19
CA ASP A 44 -80.22 3.22 25.93
C ASP A 44 -79.66 2.00 25.14
N HIS A 45 -80.32 0.84 25.19
CA HIS A 45 -79.78 -0.38 24.59
C HIS A 45 -79.60 -0.34 23.06
N ALA A 46 -80.38 0.45 22.31
CA ALA A 46 -80.31 0.48 20.84
C ALA A 46 -79.33 1.51 20.24
N LYS A 47 -78.97 2.59 20.96
CA LYS A 47 -78.00 3.60 20.50
C LYS A 47 -76.57 3.23 20.83
N ASN A 48 -76.37 2.58 21.98
CA ASN A 48 -75.06 2.13 22.46
C ASN A 48 -74.50 0.95 21.63
N GLU A 49 -75.38 0.12 21.06
CA GLU A 49 -74.99 -0.99 20.17
C GLU A 49 -74.49 -0.50 18.80
N LYS A 50 -75.14 0.52 18.21
CA LYS A 50 -74.66 1.16 16.98
C LYS A 50 -73.35 1.92 17.16
N LEU A 51 -73.16 2.60 18.29
CA LEU A 51 -71.89 3.28 18.61
C LEU A 51 -70.74 2.28 18.83
N ARG A 52 -71.02 1.13 19.48
CA ARG A 52 -70.05 0.03 19.63
C ARG A 52 -69.70 -0.64 18.30
N ASP A 53 -70.66 -0.84 17.41
CA ASP A 53 -70.43 -1.40 16.07
C ASP A 53 -69.61 -0.44 15.18
N VAL A 54 -69.82 0.87 15.31
CA VAL A 54 -69.00 1.89 14.61
C VAL A 54 -67.57 1.93 15.15
N HIS A 55 -67.37 1.91 16.48
CA HIS A 55 -66.02 1.85 17.06
C HIS A 55 -65.29 0.54 16.77
N ALA A 56 -65.98 -0.60 16.81
CA ALA A 56 -65.41 -1.88 16.41
C ALA A 56 -64.96 -1.86 14.94
N LYS A 57 -65.74 -1.21 14.06
CA LYS A 57 -65.36 -0.99 12.65
C LYS A 57 -64.17 -0.05 12.51
N GLU A 58 -64.10 1.04 13.28
CA GLU A 58 -62.95 1.95 13.29
C GLU A 58 -61.66 1.28 13.77
N ASP A 59 -61.72 0.48 14.83
CA ASP A 59 -60.58 -0.31 15.34
C ASP A 59 -60.12 -1.34 14.29
N THR A 60 -61.07 -2.01 13.63
CA THR A 60 -60.76 -2.96 12.56
C THR A 60 -60.06 -2.27 11.38
N VAL A 61 -60.51 -1.06 11.01
CA VAL A 61 -59.88 -0.25 9.95
C VAL A 61 -58.47 0.21 10.36
N ALA A 62 -58.27 0.59 11.63
CA ALA A 62 -56.95 0.95 12.14
C ALA A 62 -55.97 -0.23 12.11
N VAL A 63 -56.42 -1.42 12.48
CA VAL A 63 -55.63 -2.66 12.39
C VAL A 63 -55.27 -2.98 10.93
N LEU A 64 -56.22 -2.88 10.01
CA LEU A 64 -55.96 -3.10 8.57
C LEU A 64 -54.93 -2.11 8.02
N ARG A 65 -54.99 -0.83 8.43
CA ARG A 65 -54.00 0.17 8.04
C ARG A 65 -52.61 -0.17 8.58
N ALA A 66 -52.52 -0.56 9.86
CA ALA A 66 -51.25 -0.95 10.47
C ALA A 66 -50.63 -2.19 9.78
N ILE A 67 -51.47 -3.17 9.40
CA ILE A 67 -51.03 -4.32 8.61
C ILE A 67 -50.48 -3.87 7.26
N GLN A 68 -51.19 -2.99 6.55
CA GLN A 68 -50.74 -2.49 5.25
C GLN A 68 -49.42 -1.70 5.34
N GLU A 69 -49.25 -0.87 6.37
CA GLU A 69 -48.00 -0.17 6.63
C GLU A 69 -46.84 -1.14 6.95
N LEU A 70 -47.12 -2.20 7.71
CA LEU A 70 -46.13 -3.23 8.01
C LEU A 70 -45.75 -4.02 6.75
N THR A 71 -46.71 -4.36 5.89
CA THR A 71 -46.47 -4.98 4.58
C THR A 71 -45.56 -4.09 3.73
N GLN A 72 -45.85 -2.79 3.64
CA GLN A 72 -45.01 -1.86 2.89
C GLN A 72 -43.57 -1.79 3.45
N LYS A 73 -43.42 -1.74 4.77
CA LYS A 73 -42.09 -1.77 5.41
C LYS A 73 -41.34 -3.08 5.11
N MET A 74 -42.05 -4.21 5.06
CA MET A 74 -41.47 -5.51 4.72
C MET A 74 -41.01 -5.55 3.26
N ASP A 75 -41.79 -4.98 2.33
CA ASP A 75 -41.42 -4.86 0.93
C ASP A 75 -40.18 -3.96 0.76
N ASP A 76 -40.15 -2.82 1.44
CA ASP A 76 -39.01 -1.91 1.43
C ASP A 76 -37.74 -2.57 1.99
N GLN A 77 -37.86 -3.35 3.06
CA GLN A 77 -36.75 -4.14 3.61
C GLN A 77 -36.27 -5.18 2.61
N THR A 78 -37.17 -5.91 1.96
CA THR A 78 -36.85 -6.91 0.93
C THR A 78 -36.08 -6.27 -0.23
N GLN A 79 -36.49 -5.08 -0.68
CA GLN A 79 -35.78 -4.33 -1.71
C GLN A 79 -34.37 -3.91 -1.28
N ARG A 80 -34.18 -3.52 -0.01
CA ARG A 80 -32.84 -3.21 0.54
C ARG A 80 -31.96 -4.45 0.58
N PHE A 81 -32.49 -5.60 0.99
CA PHE A 81 -31.74 -6.86 1.00
C PHE A 81 -31.27 -7.25 -0.40
N ILE A 82 -32.13 -7.14 -1.41
CA ILE A 82 -31.75 -7.41 -2.82
C ILE A 82 -30.61 -6.48 -3.27
N ARG A 83 -30.64 -5.20 -2.87
CA ARG A 83 -29.56 -4.26 -3.19
C ARG A 83 -28.25 -4.62 -2.49
N PHE A 84 -28.32 -4.98 -1.21
CA PHE A 84 -27.15 -5.44 -0.46
C PHE A 84 -26.55 -6.70 -1.06
N GLU A 85 -27.36 -7.68 -1.42
CA GLU A 85 -26.88 -8.90 -2.08
C GLU A 85 -26.16 -8.60 -3.39
N LYS A 86 -26.74 -7.71 -4.23
CA LYS A 86 -26.08 -7.25 -5.48
C LYS A 86 -24.73 -6.58 -5.19
N GLN A 87 -24.66 -5.70 -4.20
CA GLN A 87 -23.42 -5.02 -3.83
C GLN A 87 -22.38 -5.99 -3.26
N ILE A 88 -22.79 -6.94 -2.41
CA ILE A 88 -21.91 -7.97 -1.85
C ILE A 88 -21.32 -8.82 -2.97
N ASN A 89 -22.15 -9.27 -3.92
CA ASN A 89 -21.69 -10.08 -5.04
C ASN A 89 -20.72 -9.31 -5.95
N ALA A 90 -21.02 -8.04 -6.25
CA ALA A 90 -20.13 -7.18 -7.03
C ALA A 90 -18.79 -6.96 -6.31
N ASN A 91 -18.82 -6.67 -5.00
CA ASN A 91 -17.63 -6.48 -4.19
C ASN A 91 -16.81 -7.76 -4.08
N SER A 92 -17.44 -8.92 -3.89
CA SER A 92 -16.76 -10.21 -3.86
C SER A 92 -16.02 -10.47 -5.18
N SER A 93 -16.67 -10.22 -6.32
CA SER A 93 -16.04 -10.37 -7.63
C SER A 93 -14.86 -9.41 -7.83
N ALA A 94 -14.98 -8.16 -7.36
CA ALA A 94 -13.89 -7.19 -7.42
C ALA A 94 -12.70 -7.61 -6.53
N ILE A 95 -12.98 -8.09 -5.32
CA ILE A 95 -11.95 -8.61 -4.40
C ILE A 95 -11.20 -9.78 -5.03
N ASP A 96 -11.91 -10.71 -5.69
CA ASP A 96 -11.27 -11.86 -6.33
C ASP A 96 -10.38 -11.46 -7.51
N LYS A 97 -10.79 -10.46 -8.30
CA LYS A 97 -9.95 -9.89 -9.35
C LYS A 97 -8.70 -9.23 -8.76
N ASN A 98 -8.88 -8.36 -7.78
CA ASN A 98 -7.77 -7.68 -7.11
C ASN A 98 -6.78 -8.67 -6.49
N LYS A 99 -7.26 -9.76 -5.89
CA LYS A 99 -6.39 -10.84 -5.36
C LYS A 99 -5.53 -11.45 -6.46
N LYS A 100 -6.13 -11.78 -7.62
CA LYS A 100 -5.39 -12.32 -8.77
C LYS A 100 -4.34 -11.34 -9.26
N ASP A 101 -4.71 -10.08 -9.45
CA ASP A 101 -3.80 -9.03 -9.90
C ASP A 101 -2.64 -8.83 -8.92
N ILE A 102 -2.93 -8.82 -7.62
CA ILE A 102 -1.91 -8.74 -6.56
C ILE A 102 -0.94 -9.92 -6.65
N THR A 103 -1.43 -11.15 -6.80
CA THR A 103 -0.56 -12.33 -6.90
C THR A 103 0.31 -12.31 -8.16
N GLU A 104 -0.23 -11.82 -9.28
CA GLU A 104 0.51 -11.68 -10.53
C GLU A 104 1.60 -10.61 -10.40
N LEU A 105 1.25 -9.43 -9.87
CA LEU A 105 2.21 -8.35 -9.63
C LEU A 105 3.32 -8.78 -8.66
N GLN A 106 2.99 -9.52 -7.61
CA GLN A 106 3.98 -10.07 -6.70
C GLN A 106 4.97 -11.01 -7.42
N SER A 107 4.48 -11.87 -8.31
CA SER A 107 5.32 -12.73 -9.14
C SER A 107 6.26 -11.92 -10.05
N GLN A 108 5.72 -10.91 -10.74
CA GLN A 108 6.52 -10.03 -11.60
C GLN A 108 7.60 -9.28 -10.82
N VAL A 109 7.27 -8.77 -9.62
CA VAL A 109 8.25 -8.10 -8.75
C VAL A 109 9.40 -9.05 -8.36
N VAL A 110 9.11 -10.32 -8.08
CA VAL A 110 10.16 -11.31 -7.77
C VAL A 110 11.07 -11.54 -8.98
N LEU A 111 10.51 -11.65 -10.18
CA LEU A 111 11.29 -11.80 -11.42
C LEU A 111 12.18 -10.58 -11.68
N LEU A 112 11.62 -9.38 -11.60
CA LEU A 112 12.36 -8.13 -11.81
C LEU A 112 13.49 -7.95 -10.79
N LYS A 113 13.27 -8.33 -9.53
CA LYS A 113 14.32 -8.29 -8.49
C LYS A 113 15.48 -9.24 -8.83
N LYS A 114 15.17 -10.45 -9.32
CA LYS A 114 16.20 -11.41 -9.75
C LYS A 114 16.99 -10.90 -10.95
N GLU A 115 16.30 -10.37 -11.96
CA GLU A 115 16.95 -9.80 -13.14
C GLU A 115 17.82 -8.59 -12.77
N ASN A 116 17.32 -7.69 -11.91
CA ASN A 116 18.09 -6.53 -11.46
C ASN A 116 19.37 -6.95 -10.72
N ALA A 117 19.29 -7.99 -9.87
CA ALA A 117 20.45 -8.54 -9.18
C ALA A 117 21.47 -9.14 -10.17
N PHE A 118 20.99 -9.90 -11.16
CA PHE A 118 21.83 -10.45 -12.22
C PHE A 118 22.53 -9.35 -13.04
N LEU A 119 21.78 -8.34 -13.49
CA LEU A 119 22.32 -7.23 -14.27
C LEU A 119 23.36 -6.42 -13.50
N LYS A 120 23.11 -6.15 -12.21
CA LYS A 120 24.09 -5.50 -11.33
C LYS A 120 25.39 -6.30 -11.26
N SER A 121 25.29 -7.61 -11.00
CA SER A 121 26.46 -8.49 -10.97
C SER A 121 27.21 -8.51 -12.32
N ALA A 122 26.49 -8.51 -13.44
CA ALA A 122 27.09 -8.48 -14.77
C ALA A 122 27.79 -7.14 -15.05
N CYS A 123 27.20 -6.01 -14.64
CA CYS A 123 27.80 -4.69 -14.74
C CYS A 123 29.08 -4.59 -13.88
N ASP A 124 29.04 -5.07 -12.64
CA ASP A 124 30.19 -5.09 -11.73
C ASP A 124 31.34 -5.91 -12.31
N GLU A 125 31.02 -7.09 -12.84
CA GLU A 125 32.02 -7.96 -13.45
C GLU A 125 32.61 -7.35 -14.72
N HIS A 126 31.78 -6.77 -15.60
CA HIS A 126 32.26 -6.07 -16.78
C HIS A 126 33.18 -4.89 -16.42
N ALA A 127 32.85 -4.16 -15.35
CA ALA A 127 33.67 -3.07 -14.90
C ALA A 127 34.98 -3.51 -14.22
N ARG A 128 34.97 -4.65 -13.53
CA ARG A 128 36.17 -5.33 -13.07
C ARG A 128 37.04 -5.74 -14.25
N TYR A 129 36.47 -6.35 -15.29
CA TYR A 129 37.21 -6.74 -16.50
C TYR A 129 37.84 -5.55 -17.21
N LYS A 130 37.13 -4.43 -17.34
CA LYS A 130 37.68 -3.18 -17.89
C LYS A 130 38.88 -2.66 -17.10
N ARG A 131 38.91 -2.86 -15.77
CA ARG A 131 39.99 -2.41 -14.89
C ARG A 131 41.08 -3.44 -14.68
N ARG A 132 40.96 -4.64 -15.25
CA ARG A 132 41.88 -5.76 -15.02
C ARG A 132 43.32 -5.41 -15.34
N TRP A 133 43.52 -4.57 -16.36
CA TRP A 133 44.83 -4.15 -16.85
C TRP A 133 45.22 -2.73 -16.39
N ASN A 134 44.37 -2.09 -15.58
CA ASN A 134 44.65 -0.73 -15.11
C ASN A 134 45.66 -0.78 -13.96
N LEU A 135 46.80 -0.14 -14.15
CA LEU A 135 47.82 0.03 -13.12
C LEU A 135 47.61 1.35 -12.36
N ARG A 136 47.55 1.29 -11.03
CA ARG A 136 47.43 2.48 -10.18
C ARG A 136 48.79 2.89 -9.61
N LEU A 137 49.31 4.03 -10.05
CA LEU A 137 50.55 4.61 -9.52
C LEU A 137 50.27 5.69 -8.46
N THR A 138 50.71 5.43 -7.23
CA THR A 138 50.55 6.35 -6.08
C THR A 138 51.89 7.02 -5.74
N GLY A 139 51.85 8.18 -5.07
CA GLY A 139 53.07 8.89 -4.62
C GLY A 139 53.81 9.69 -5.70
N LEU A 140 53.19 9.94 -6.85
CA LEU A 140 53.78 10.79 -7.90
C LEU A 140 53.48 12.27 -7.62
N PRO A 141 54.50 13.14 -7.55
CA PRO A 141 54.31 14.57 -7.32
C PRO A 141 53.53 15.21 -8.46
N GLU A 142 52.59 16.08 -8.13
CA GLU A 142 51.82 16.82 -9.13
C GLU A 142 52.66 18.00 -9.63
N LYS A 143 52.95 17.98 -10.93
CA LYS A 143 53.53 19.13 -11.63
C LYS A 143 52.50 19.69 -12.60
N ASP A 144 52.50 21.01 -12.72
CA ASP A 144 51.79 21.70 -13.78
C ASP A 144 52.40 21.28 -15.13
N GLU A 145 51.53 21.05 -16.13
CA GLU A 145 51.91 20.65 -17.50
C GLU A 145 52.70 19.32 -17.60
N GLU A 146 52.46 18.35 -16.71
CA GLU A 146 53.14 17.07 -16.76
C GLU A 146 52.61 16.13 -17.86
N ASN A 147 53.53 15.56 -18.65
CA ASN A 147 53.22 14.43 -19.52
C ASN A 147 53.19 13.12 -18.72
N VAL A 148 52.02 12.81 -18.14
CA VAL A 148 51.79 11.62 -17.29
C VAL A 148 52.21 10.32 -17.99
N ARG A 149 52.01 10.23 -19.31
CA ARG A 149 52.39 9.04 -20.10
C ARG A 149 53.89 8.83 -20.10
N GLU A 150 54.66 9.87 -20.38
CA GLU A 150 56.13 9.79 -20.41
C GLU A 150 56.72 9.55 -19.01
N THR A 151 56.13 10.13 -17.95
CA THR A 151 56.52 9.81 -16.56
C THR A 151 56.31 8.33 -16.25
N VAL A 152 55.15 7.77 -16.63
CA VAL A 152 54.83 6.34 -16.43
C VAL A 152 55.81 5.46 -17.22
N ILE A 153 56.06 5.79 -18.49
CA ILE A 153 56.98 5.03 -19.34
C ILE A 153 58.39 5.06 -18.75
N GLY A 154 58.90 6.22 -18.32
CA GLY A 154 60.21 6.33 -17.70
C GLY A 154 60.37 5.48 -16.44
N ILE A 155 59.30 5.34 -15.64
CA ILE A 155 59.29 4.42 -14.48
C ILE A 155 59.33 2.96 -14.96
N LEU A 156 58.51 2.60 -15.95
CA LEU A 156 58.43 1.23 -16.47
C LEU A 156 59.74 0.77 -17.10
N THR A 157 60.42 1.62 -17.88
CA THR A 157 61.71 1.30 -18.53
C THR A 157 62.82 1.02 -17.52
N ARG A 158 62.72 1.58 -16.30
CA ARG A 158 63.70 1.33 -15.24
C ARG A 158 63.53 -0.04 -14.57
N ILE A 159 62.32 -0.60 -14.64
CA ILE A 159 61.95 -1.86 -13.99
C ILE A 159 62.03 -3.02 -15.01
N ILE A 160 61.60 -2.75 -16.24
CA ILE A 160 61.43 -3.77 -17.27
C ILE A 160 62.42 -3.49 -18.41
N PRO A 161 63.25 -4.47 -18.81
CA PRO A 161 64.19 -4.33 -19.92
C PRO A 161 63.47 -4.44 -21.27
N VAL A 162 62.57 -3.49 -21.57
CA VAL A 162 61.81 -3.39 -22.81
C VAL A 162 62.05 -2.00 -23.42
N SER A 163 62.08 -1.92 -24.75
CA SER A 163 62.27 -0.65 -25.46
C SER A 163 61.14 0.34 -25.17
N VAL A 164 61.50 1.62 -25.13
CA VAL A 164 60.58 2.72 -24.85
C VAL A 164 59.48 2.79 -25.91
N GLU A 165 59.82 2.52 -27.18
CA GLU A 165 58.86 2.50 -28.29
C GLU A 165 57.77 1.44 -28.06
N ARG A 166 58.16 0.25 -27.61
CA ARG A 166 57.19 -0.83 -27.33
C ARG A 166 56.31 -0.50 -26.12
N LEU A 167 56.83 0.24 -25.15
CA LEU A 167 56.03 0.72 -24.01
C LEU A 167 55.04 1.82 -24.44
N ARG A 168 55.41 2.69 -25.38
CA ARG A 168 54.49 3.69 -25.94
C ARG A 168 53.26 3.04 -26.56
N ASP A 169 53.44 1.99 -27.35
CA ASP A 169 52.32 1.33 -28.05
C ASP A 169 51.39 0.55 -27.11
N ASN A 170 51.89 0.09 -25.96
CA ASN A 170 51.11 -0.76 -25.02
C ASN A 170 50.54 0.00 -23.82
N VAL A 171 51.08 1.17 -23.49
CA VAL A 171 50.58 2.01 -22.39
C VAL A 171 49.55 2.99 -22.93
N ASP A 172 48.29 2.57 -22.89
CA ASP A 172 47.15 3.47 -23.06
C ASP A 172 47.04 4.38 -21.84
N THR A 173 46.92 5.70 -22.07
CA THR A 173 46.93 6.70 -21.00
C THR A 173 45.54 7.31 -20.83
N GLU A 174 44.93 7.12 -19.66
CA GLU A 174 43.75 7.88 -19.23
C GLU A 174 44.06 8.75 -17.99
N ALA A 175 43.20 9.76 -17.79
CA ALA A 175 43.59 11.13 -17.49
C ALA A 175 43.90 11.52 -16.03
N ARG A 176 44.18 12.82 -15.84
CA ARG A 176 43.90 13.58 -14.61
C ARG A 176 42.48 14.20 -14.69
N ARG A 177 41.57 14.07 -13.71
CA ARG A 177 40.23 14.68 -13.71
C ARG A 177 40.33 15.96 -12.87
N ARG A 178 40.21 17.10 -13.58
CA ARG A 178 40.19 18.53 -13.17
C ARG A 178 41.51 19.01 -12.59
N GLY A 179 42.63 18.77 -13.27
CA GLY A 179 43.95 19.13 -12.70
C GLY A 179 44.36 18.25 -11.49
N LYS A 180 43.42 17.54 -10.88
CA LYS A 180 43.60 16.33 -10.05
C LYS A 180 43.46 15.08 -10.89
N ARG A 181 43.67 13.87 -10.37
CA ARG A 181 43.72 12.60 -11.16
C ARG A 181 42.36 12.03 -11.61
N ALA A 182 42.23 11.53 -12.87
CA ALA A 182 40.97 11.14 -13.54
C ALA A 182 40.89 9.67 -13.64
N TYR A 183 39.67 9.19 -13.49
CA TYR A 183 39.38 7.83 -13.84
C TYR A 183 38.04 7.81 -14.56
N LEU A 184 38.00 7.14 -15.70
CA LEU A 184 36.77 6.57 -16.22
C LEU A 184 36.42 5.35 -15.36
N LYS A 185 35.17 5.31 -14.90
CA LYS A 185 34.57 4.15 -14.24
C LYS A 185 33.14 4.03 -14.75
N GLU A 186 32.78 2.87 -15.33
CA GLU A 186 31.37 2.45 -15.43
C GLU A 186 30.43 3.50 -16.05
N GLY A 187 30.78 4.04 -17.23
CA GLY A 187 29.85 4.86 -18.03
C GLY A 187 29.72 6.33 -17.60
N TYR A 188 30.45 6.76 -16.58
CA TYR A 188 30.66 8.16 -16.26
C TYR A 188 32.09 8.35 -15.79
N ALA A 189 32.46 9.58 -15.45
CA ALA A 189 33.73 9.77 -14.77
C ALA A 189 33.54 10.61 -13.50
N LEU A 190 34.59 10.82 -12.68
CA LEU A 190 34.60 11.65 -11.45
C LEU A 190 35.61 12.82 -11.47
N ILE A 191 35.16 14.10 -11.52
CA ILE A 191 36.00 15.28 -11.80
C ILE A 191 35.99 16.12 -10.53
N ASP A 192 37.13 16.31 -9.86
CA ASP A 192 37.25 16.89 -8.50
C ASP A 192 36.19 16.38 -7.51
N ASN A 193 36.05 15.07 -7.34
CA ASN A 193 35.04 14.44 -6.48
C ASN A 193 33.57 14.79 -6.80
N LYS A 194 33.29 15.40 -7.96
CA LYS A 194 31.92 15.56 -8.47
C LYS A 194 31.66 14.56 -9.59
N ARG A 195 30.53 13.87 -9.48
CA ARG A 195 29.96 13.04 -10.54
C ARG A 195 29.64 13.94 -11.74
N VAL A 196 30.05 13.50 -12.92
CA VAL A 196 29.64 14.12 -14.18
C VAL A 196 29.21 12.96 -15.06
N ASP A 197 27.90 12.85 -15.22
CA ASP A 197 27.28 11.91 -16.16
C ASP A 197 27.48 12.45 -17.59
N PRO A 198 27.69 11.59 -18.58
CA PRO A 198 27.67 12.02 -19.98
C PRO A 198 26.23 12.35 -20.39
N ASP A 199 26.04 13.46 -21.12
CA ASP A 199 24.75 13.78 -21.78
C ASP A 199 24.35 12.68 -22.79
#